data_AF-A0A927A5T8-F1
#
_entry.id   AF-A0A927A5T8-F1
#
_cell.length_a   1.000
_cell.length_b   1.000
_cell.length_c   1.000
_cell.angle_alpha   90.00
_cell.angle_beta   90.00
_cell.angle_gamma   90.00
#
_symmetry.space_group_name_H-M   'P 1'
#
loop_
_entity.id
_entity.type
_entity.pdbx_description
1 polymer ?
#
loop_
_entity_poly.entity_id
_entity_poly.type
_entity_poly.pdbx_seq_one_letter_code
_entity_poly.pdbx_strand_id
1 'polypeptide(L)'
;MSEPKTTLNFKFDSIDAALADLKSGRVIVVVDDENRENEGDLICAAQFATPDMINFMAVEARGLICLAMTGDRLDDLNLPLMVSNITDTNQTAFTVSIDAGPHLGVSTGISAEDRARTIQIALNPGAKPEDLRRPGHIFPIRAKEGGVLKRAGHTEAAVDLSRLAGLYPAGVICEIQNADGSMARLNQLIEYAKTHKLKIISIADLISYRLQHDRLVIRETVTELPTQFGHFRIYGYRHTLDNHEHVAVVKGDPATFQDEAVMVRMHSECLTGDALGSLRCDCRMQLQAALKMIESAGQGVVVYLRQEGRGIGLINKLKAYSLQDMGLDTVEANERLGFPADLRDYGMGAQMLMDLGIKKIRLITNNPRKIAGVKGYGLEVVDRVPLLIEATDYNSYYLATKAQKLGHMLLQTYLVTVAIHWQDDPQLVTQRYERLEKLRHLAKVNDLLLQEEARPLAIALFDKPSLTVHLGFDQAKVADSDWFQQTGHPYLQAIFQILDDLVTLPYIQKVEFLISPGSDPLSNLQVQLDREIFAPKTVPSSICDRLETQQIYSFSQ
;
A
#
# COMPACT_ATOMS: atom_id res chain seq x y z
N MET A 1 3.80 2.01 -39.58
CA MET A 1 2.42 1.72 -39.14
C MET A 1 2.54 0.63 -38.08
N SER A 2 2.44 0.99 -36.81
CA SER A 2 2.44 0.02 -35.70
C SER A 2 1.07 -0.63 -35.63
N GLU A 3 1.02 -1.95 -35.77
CA GLU A 3 -0.22 -2.72 -35.60
C GLU A 3 -0.83 -2.45 -34.22
N PRO A 4 -2.17 -2.39 -34.12
CA PRO A 4 -2.85 -2.23 -32.84
C PRO A 4 -2.62 -3.48 -31.98
N LYS A 5 -1.99 -3.30 -30.80
CA LYS A 5 -1.88 -4.34 -29.76
C LYS A 5 -3.30 -4.82 -29.41
N THR A 6 -3.66 -5.98 -29.93
CA THR A 6 -4.86 -6.70 -29.50
C THR A 6 -4.57 -7.22 -28.10
N THR A 7 -5.15 -6.59 -27.08
CA THR A 7 -5.15 -7.10 -25.72
C THR A 7 -6.00 -8.37 -25.70
N LEU A 8 -5.35 -9.52 -25.89
CA LEU A 8 -5.94 -10.82 -25.60
C LEU A 8 -6.34 -10.81 -24.12
N ASN A 9 -7.62 -11.01 -23.85
CA ASN A 9 -8.16 -11.13 -22.50
C ASN A 9 -7.78 -12.52 -21.94
N PHE A 10 -6.48 -12.71 -21.68
CA PHE A 10 -5.91 -13.94 -21.14
C PHE A 10 -5.97 -13.93 -19.61
N LYS A 11 -6.29 -15.08 -19.01
CA LYS A 11 -6.30 -15.26 -17.56
C LYS A 11 -5.32 -16.38 -17.21
N PHE A 12 -4.36 -16.07 -16.34
CA PHE A 12 -3.43 -17.05 -15.78
C PHE A 12 -4.17 -18.15 -15.01
N ASP A 13 -3.57 -19.34 -14.96
CA ASP A 13 -4.06 -20.41 -14.11
C ASP A 13 -3.88 -20.05 -12.63
N SER A 14 -4.71 -20.62 -11.75
CA SER A 14 -4.55 -20.45 -10.31
C SER A 14 -3.27 -21.13 -9.81
N ILE A 15 -2.61 -20.53 -8.81
CA ILE A 15 -1.45 -21.13 -8.14
C ILE A 15 -1.77 -22.52 -7.59
N ASP A 16 -2.95 -22.74 -6.98
CA ASP A 16 -3.38 -24.07 -6.50
C ASP A 16 -3.32 -25.16 -7.59
N ALA A 17 -3.77 -24.84 -8.80
CA ALA A 17 -3.74 -25.76 -9.93
C ALA A 17 -2.30 -26.07 -10.38
N ALA A 18 -1.44 -25.05 -10.41
CA ALA A 18 -0.02 -25.22 -10.72
C ALA A 18 0.70 -26.07 -9.67
N LEU A 19 0.40 -25.87 -8.38
CA LEU A 19 0.93 -26.68 -7.28
C LEU A 19 0.48 -28.14 -7.37
N ALA A 20 -0.78 -28.40 -7.76
CA ALA A 20 -1.29 -29.75 -8.00
C ALA A 20 -0.55 -30.45 -9.14
N ASP A 21 -0.28 -29.74 -10.24
CA ASP A 21 0.47 -30.27 -11.38
C ASP A 21 1.92 -30.60 -10.99
N LEU A 22 2.62 -29.69 -10.30
CA LEU A 22 3.97 -29.93 -9.78
C LEU A 22 4.02 -31.12 -8.82
N LYS A 23 3.05 -31.23 -7.90
CA LYS A 23 2.93 -32.36 -6.97
C LYS A 23 2.72 -33.70 -7.69
N SER A 24 2.11 -33.67 -8.88
CA SER A 24 1.95 -34.84 -9.76
C SER A 24 3.15 -35.10 -10.68
N GLY A 25 4.24 -34.34 -10.56
CA GLY A 25 5.43 -34.49 -11.38
C GLY A 25 5.33 -33.85 -12.77
N ARG A 26 4.36 -32.96 -13.00
CA ARG A 26 4.24 -32.22 -14.27
C ARG A 26 5.07 -30.94 -14.25
N VAL A 27 5.37 -30.46 -15.45
CA VAL A 27 6.04 -29.18 -15.71
C VAL A 27 4.99 -28.08 -15.86
N ILE A 28 5.32 -26.85 -15.49
CA ILE A 28 4.49 -25.67 -15.69
C ILE A 28 5.30 -24.56 -16.36
N VAL A 29 4.62 -23.53 -16.87
CA VAL A 29 5.23 -22.29 -17.36
C VAL A 29 5.07 -21.20 -16.30
N VAL A 30 6.15 -20.50 -15.97
CA VAL A 30 6.14 -19.35 -15.07
C VAL A 30 6.67 -18.14 -15.82
N VAL A 31 5.98 -17.01 -15.72
CA VAL A 31 6.38 -15.75 -16.37
C VAL A 31 6.68 -14.68 -15.33
N ASP A 32 7.66 -13.83 -15.62
CA ASP A 32 8.00 -12.66 -14.81
C ASP A 32 7.37 -11.36 -15.34
N ASP A 33 7.68 -10.23 -14.70
CA ASP A 33 7.13 -8.92 -15.06
C ASP A 33 7.71 -8.42 -16.40
N GLU A 34 6.90 -7.72 -17.20
CA GLU A 34 7.34 -7.15 -18.50
C GLU A 34 8.53 -6.18 -18.36
N ASN A 35 8.72 -5.60 -17.17
CA ASN A 35 9.82 -4.67 -16.87
C ASN A 35 11.07 -5.36 -16.29
N ARG A 36 11.06 -6.69 -16.15
CA ARG A 36 12.21 -7.49 -15.67
C ARG A 36 12.89 -8.23 -16.83
N GLU A 37 12.73 -9.55 -16.97
CA GLU A 37 13.27 -10.32 -18.11
C GLU A 37 12.23 -10.38 -19.26
N ASN A 38 10.94 -10.26 -18.91
CA ASN A 38 9.81 -10.40 -19.82
C ASN A 38 9.82 -11.76 -20.54
N GLU A 39 10.18 -12.79 -19.80
CA GLU A 39 10.45 -14.15 -20.28
C GLU A 39 9.59 -15.17 -19.54
N GLY A 40 9.62 -16.42 -20.03
CA GLY A 40 8.91 -17.53 -19.42
C GLY A 40 9.79 -18.76 -19.33
N ASP A 41 9.76 -19.39 -18.17
CA ASP A 41 10.53 -20.59 -17.87
C ASP A 41 9.61 -21.80 -17.73
N LEU A 42 10.04 -22.93 -18.27
CA LEU A 42 9.57 -24.22 -17.81
C LEU A 42 10.09 -24.46 -16.39
N ILE A 43 9.20 -24.81 -15.46
CA ILE A 43 9.56 -25.17 -14.09
C ILE A 43 9.00 -26.55 -13.75
N CYS A 44 9.85 -27.41 -13.19
CA CYS A 44 9.43 -28.65 -12.55
C CYS A 44 10.10 -28.82 -11.17
N ALA A 45 9.50 -29.61 -10.30
CA ALA A 45 10.13 -29.98 -9.03
C ALA A 45 11.30 -30.93 -9.30
N ALA A 46 12.49 -30.59 -8.79
CA ALA A 46 13.73 -31.27 -9.18
C ALA A 46 13.75 -32.77 -8.83
N GLN A 47 13.05 -33.16 -7.76
CA GLN A 47 12.88 -34.57 -7.37
C GLN A 47 12.15 -35.43 -8.41
N PHE A 48 11.42 -34.79 -9.34
CA PHE A 48 10.71 -35.46 -10.44
C PHE A 48 11.39 -35.29 -11.79
N ALA A 49 12.62 -34.75 -11.83
CA ALA A 49 13.38 -34.61 -13.06
C ALA A 49 13.75 -35.97 -13.66
N THR A 50 13.09 -36.33 -14.76
CA THR A 50 13.35 -37.56 -15.54
C THR A 50 14.13 -37.26 -16.82
N PRO A 51 14.78 -38.26 -17.45
CA PRO A 51 15.43 -38.06 -18.75
C PRO A 51 14.48 -37.50 -19.81
N ASP A 52 13.24 -37.98 -19.88
CA ASP A 52 12.22 -37.47 -20.83
C ASP A 52 11.91 -35.99 -20.59
N MET A 53 11.85 -35.56 -19.33
CA MET A 53 11.60 -34.17 -18.98
C MET A 53 12.78 -33.26 -19.32
N ILE A 54 14.00 -33.71 -19.05
CA ILE A 54 15.22 -32.98 -19.43
C ILE A 54 15.35 -32.91 -20.96
N ASN A 55 14.98 -33.96 -21.68
CA ASN A 55 14.93 -33.95 -23.14
C ASN A 55 13.87 -32.98 -23.64
N PHE A 56 12.67 -32.98 -23.05
CA PHE A 56 11.61 -32.02 -23.36
C PHE A 56 12.09 -30.58 -23.17
N MET A 57 12.70 -30.24 -22.04
CA MET A 57 13.29 -28.92 -21.81
C MET A 57 14.35 -28.58 -22.88
N ALA A 58 15.25 -29.50 -23.19
CA ALA A 58 16.31 -29.25 -24.17
C ALA A 58 15.81 -29.04 -25.61
N VAL A 59 14.71 -29.70 -26.00
CA VAL A 59 14.19 -29.67 -27.39
C VAL A 59 13.10 -28.62 -27.56
N GLU A 60 12.18 -28.52 -26.60
CA GLU A 60 10.98 -27.70 -26.69
C GLU A 60 11.11 -26.35 -25.98
N ALA A 61 11.99 -26.20 -24.99
CA ALA A 61 12.30 -24.88 -24.39
C ALA A 61 13.63 -24.30 -24.91
N ARG A 62 14.67 -25.14 -25.03
CA ARG A 62 15.98 -24.81 -25.66
C ARG A 62 16.85 -23.81 -24.88
N GLY A 63 16.37 -23.30 -23.76
CA GLY A 63 17.13 -22.50 -22.81
C GLY A 63 18.18 -23.29 -22.04
N LEU A 64 18.75 -22.63 -21.04
CA LEU A 64 19.76 -23.21 -20.18
C LEU A 64 19.09 -23.99 -19.05
N ILE A 65 19.31 -25.30 -19.00
CA ILE A 65 18.76 -26.14 -17.92
C ILE A 65 19.54 -25.87 -16.64
N CYS A 66 18.87 -25.24 -15.68
CA CYS A 66 19.43 -24.85 -14.41
C CYS A 66 18.74 -25.57 -13.25
N LEU A 67 19.49 -25.79 -12.17
CA LEU A 67 19.01 -26.42 -10.94
C LEU A 67 18.90 -25.37 -9.83
N ALA A 68 17.71 -24.85 -9.60
CA ALA A 68 17.45 -23.89 -8.53
C ALA A 68 17.37 -24.61 -7.17
N MET A 69 18.18 -24.18 -6.20
CA MET A 69 18.28 -24.81 -4.89
C MET A 69 18.37 -23.81 -3.75
N THR A 70 18.00 -24.25 -2.55
CA THR A 70 18.28 -23.54 -1.30
C THR A 70 19.79 -23.41 -1.06
N GLY A 71 20.18 -22.28 -0.46
CA GLY A 71 21.57 -21.99 -0.10
C GLY A 71 22.21 -23.09 0.77
N ASP A 72 21.54 -23.51 1.83
CA ASP A 72 22.04 -24.53 2.77
C ASP A 72 22.48 -25.81 2.06
N ARG A 73 21.67 -26.28 1.10
CA ARG A 73 21.98 -27.48 0.34
C ARG A 73 23.18 -27.30 -0.59
N LEU A 74 23.34 -26.12 -1.19
CA LEU A 74 24.51 -25.80 -2.00
C LEU A 74 25.78 -25.71 -1.14
N ASP A 75 25.65 -25.19 0.09
CA ASP A 75 26.73 -25.11 1.07
C ASP A 75 27.17 -26.51 1.54
N ASP A 76 26.22 -27.41 1.85
CA ASP A 76 26.49 -28.82 2.18
C ASP A 76 27.28 -29.55 1.10
N LEU A 77 26.99 -29.23 -0.18
CA LEU A 77 27.66 -29.82 -1.33
C LEU A 77 28.94 -29.07 -1.73
N ASN A 78 29.33 -28.03 -1.00
CA ASN A 78 30.45 -27.15 -1.31
C ASN A 78 30.40 -26.64 -2.77
N LEU A 79 29.28 -25.99 -3.12
CA LEU A 79 29.03 -25.38 -4.42
C LEU A 79 29.05 -23.84 -4.30
N PRO A 80 30.25 -23.22 -4.30
CA PRO A 80 30.34 -21.76 -4.23
C PRO A 80 29.83 -21.11 -5.52
N LEU A 81 29.53 -19.81 -5.43
CA LEU A 81 29.22 -18.99 -6.60
C LEU A 81 30.37 -19.05 -7.61
N MET A 82 30.04 -19.11 -8.91
CA MET A 82 31.06 -19.19 -9.96
C MET A 82 31.83 -17.88 -10.16
N VAL A 83 31.23 -16.74 -9.78
CA VAL A 83 31.84 -15.41 -9.82
C VAL A 83 31.59 -14.70 -8.49
N SER A 84 32.61 -14.04 -7.95
CA SER A 84 32.56 -13.34 -6.67
C SER A 84 31.89 -11.95 -6.73
N ASN A 85 31.98 -11.28 -7.89
CA ASN A 85 31.31 -9.99 -8.14
C ASN A 85 30.32 -10.13 -9.30
N ILE A 86 29.04 -10.30 -8.98
CA ILE A 86 27.98 -10.46 -9.99
C ILE A 86 27.67 -9.09 -10.60
N THR A 87 28.01 -8.92 -11.88
CA THR A 87 27.74 -7.69 -12.65
C THR A 87 26.45 -7.77 -13.48
N ASP A 88 25.79 -8.92 -13.48
CA ASP A 88 24.48 -9.11 -14.10
C ASP A 88 23.41 -8.27 -13.37
N THR A 89 22.56 -7.60 -14.15
CA THR A 89 21.49 -6.73 -13.64
C THR A 89 20.48 -7.51 -12.78
N ASN A 90 20.20 -8.76 -13.16
CA ASN A 90 19.26 -9.63 -12.45
C ASN A 90 19.91 -10.35 -11.25
N GLN A 91 21.22 -10.21 -11.10
CA GLN A 91 22.05 -10.82 -10.07
C GLN A 91 21.79 -12.34 -9.92
N THR A 92 21.67 -13.05 -11.04
CA THR A 92 21.45 -14.50 -11.01
C THR A 92 22.64 -15.23 -10.40
N ALA A 93 22.41 -15.90 -9.27
CA ALA A 93 23.46 -16.44 -8.40
C ALA A 93 23.91 -17.84 -8.83
N PHE A 94 24.52 -17.93 -10.01
CA PHE A 94 25.11 -19.18 -10.52
C PHE A 94 26.23 -19.68 -9.61
N THR A 95 26.20 -20.98 -9.33
CA THR A 95 27.32 -21.72 -8.75
C THR A 95 28.19 -22.33 -9.83
N VAL A 96 29.32 -22.92 -9.44
CA VAL A 96 30.11 -23.76 -10.35
C VAL A 96 29.26 -24.88 -10.95
N SER A 97 29.36 -25.12 -12.26
CA SER A 97 28.58 -26.19 -12.91
C SER A 97 29.03 -27.57 -12.46
N ILE A 98 28.09 -28.54 -12.50
CA ILE A 98 28.30 -29.88 -11.93
C ILE A 98 27.85 -31.00 -12.88
N ASP A 99 28.50 -32.15 -12.74
CA ASP A 99 28.07 -33.46 -13.22
C ASP A 99 28.26 -34.48 -12.10
N ALA A 100 27.41 -35.49 -11.98
CA ALA A 100 27.72 -36.60 -11.08
C ALA A 100 28.93 -37.40 -11.58
N GLY A 101 29.60 -38.09 -10.65
CA GLY A 101 30.77 -38.92 -10.95
C GLY A 101 30.44 -40.18 -11.76
N PRO A 102 31.41 -40.76 -12.49
CA PRO A 102 31.22 -42.02 -13.24
C PRO A 102 30.81 -43.20 -12.36
N HIS A 103 31.25 -43.21 -11.09
CA HIS A 103 30.83 -44.21 -10.10
C HIS A 103 29.34 -44.16 -9.77
N LEU A 104 28.65 -43.08 -10.14
CA LEU A 104 27.22 -42.89 -9.95
C LEU A 104 26.41 -43.09 -11.24
N GLY A 105 27.06 -43.53 -12.32
CA GLY A 105 26.42 -43.88 -13.59
C GLY A 105 26.34 -42.74 -14.60
N VAL A 106 27.10 -41.65 -14.43
CA VAL A 106 27.15 -40.54 -15.39
C VAL A 106 28.39 -40.65 -16.27
N SER A 107 28.20 -40.53 -17.58
CA SER A 107 29.29 -40.61 -18.56
C SER A 107 29.91 -39.24 -18.84
N THR A 108 29.55 -38.63 -19.97
CA THR A 108 30.00 -37.31 -20.41
C THR A 108 29.25 -36.18 -19.73
N GLY A 109 28.08 -36.44 -19.13
CA GLY A 109 27.31 -35.44 -18.38
C GLY A 109 26.18 -34.78 -19.18
N ILE A 110 26.28 -34.70 -20.50
CA ILE A 110 25.39 -33.85 -21.32
C ILE A 110 24.08 -34.52 -21.73
N SER A 111 24.01 -35.86 -21.73
CA SER A 111 22.80 -36.57 -22.13
C SER A 111 21.63 -36.22 -21.20
N ALA A 112 20.39 -36.39 -21.67
CA ALA A 112 19.23 -36.15 -20.82
C ALA A 112 19.23 -37.07 -19.58
N GLU A 113 19.72 -38.31 -19.74
CA GLU A 113 19.90 -39.28 -18.65
C GLU A 113 20.98 -38.84 -17.66
N ASP A 114 22.15 -38.43 -18.15
CA ASP A 114 23.27 -37.97 -17.31
C ASP A 114 22.90 -36.70 -16.52
N ARG A 115 22.21 -35.75 -17.16
CA ARG A 115 21.72 -34.52 -16.53
C ARG A 115 20.65 -34.80 -15.48
N ALA A 116 19.65 -35.63 -15.79
CA ALA A 116 18.64 -36.05 -14.82
C ALA A 116 19.30 -36.76 -13.62
N ARG A 117 20.25 -37.67 -13.88
CA ARG A 117 21.00 -38.37 -12.84
C ARG A 117 21.78 -37.41 -11.94
N THR A 118 22.45 -36.43 -12.52
CA THR A 118 23.19 -35.38 -11.79
C THR A 118 22.26 -34.61 -10.86
N ILE A 119 21.08 -34.21 -11.33
CA ILE A 119 20.06 -33.55 -10.51
C ILE A 119 19.64 -34.45 -9.33
N GLN A 120 19.34 -35.72 -9.57
CA GLN A 120 18.96 -36.65 -8.50
C GLN A 120 20.07 -36.84 -7.45
N ILE A 121 21.34 -36.88 -7.86
CA ILE A 121 22.48 -36.95 -6.93
C ILE A 121 22.60 -35.66 -6.11
N ALA A 122 22.44 -34.48 -6.73
CA ALA A 122 22.50 -33.20 -6.01
C ALA A 122 21.40 -33.09 -4.93
N LEU A 123 20.24 -33.72 -5.11
CA LEU A 123 19.15 -33.74 -4.13
C LEU A 123 19.33 -34.78 -3.02
N ASN A 124 20.13 -35.83 -3.25
CA ASN A 124 20.26 -36.95 -2.33
C ASN A 124 20.89 -36.51 -1.00
N PRO A 125 20.21 -36.61 0.15
CA PRO A 125 20.75 -36.18 1.45
C PRO A 125 22.09 -36.84 1.82
N GLY A 126 22.38 -38.03 1.29
CA GLY A 126 23.64 -38.74 1.52
C GLY A 126 24.78 -38.41 0.55
N ALA A 127 24.53 -37.57 -0.48
CA ALA A 127 25.56 -37.17 -1.43
C ALA A 127 26.61 -36.27 -0.78
N LYS A 128 27.86 -36.49 -1.15
CA LYS A 128 29.01 -35.71 -0.68
C LYS A 128 29.53 -34.77 -1.76
N PRO A 129 30.30 -33.73 -1.41
CA PRO A 129 30.91 -32.84 -2.39
C PRO A 129 31.73 -33.55 -3.49
N GLU A 130 32.34 -34.70 -3.18
CA GLU A 130 33.18 -35.48 -4.11
C GLU A 130 32.35 -36.30 -5.12
N ASP A 131 31.05 -36.49 -4.86
CA ASP A 131 30.14 -37.17 -5.79
C ASP A 131 29.82 -36.31 -7.02
N LEU A 132 30.10 -35.01 -6.94
CA LEU A 132 29.87 -34.03 -7.99
C LEU A 132 31.20 -33.52 -8.56
N ARG A 133 31.43 -33.78 -9.84
CA ARG A 133 32.55 -33.22 -10.61
C ARG A 133 32.26 -31.77 -10.98
N ARG A 134 33.32 -30.98 -11.09
CA ARG A 134 33.30 -29.56 -11.46
C ARG A 134 34.41 -29.32 -12.51
N PRO A 135 34.14 -28.66 -13.65
CA PRO A 135 32.82 -28.24 -14.14
C PRO A 135 31.96 -29.44 -14.58
N GLY A 136 30.71 -29.16 -14.97
CA GLY A 136 29.81 -30.11 -15.62
C GLY A 136 28.69 -29.40 -16.40
N HIS A 137 27.57 -30.09 -16.63
CA HIS A 137 26.53 -29.68 -17.58
C HIS A 137 25.18 -29.34 -16.93
N ILE A 138 25.05 -29.47 -15.61
CA ILE A 138 23.99 -28.85 -14.84
C ILE A 138 24.53 -27.58 -14.17
N PHE A 139 23.73 -26.53 -14.19
CA PHE A 139 24.08 -25.22 -13.62
C PHE A 139 23.24 -24.95 -12.38
N PRO A 140 23.75 -25.23 -11.15
CA PRO A 140 22.99 -24.93 -9.96
C PRO A 140 22.98 -23.43 -9.71
N ILE A 141 21.83 -22.91 -9.29
CA ILE A 141 21.60 -21.51 -8.98
C ILE A 141 21.07 -21.39 -7.55
N ARG A 142 21.68 -20.48 -6.78
CA ARG A 142 21.31 -20.24 -5.39
C ARG A 142 20.08 -19.33 -5.31
N ALA A 143 18.97 -19.86 -4.78
CA ALA A 143 17.81 -19.04 -4.45
C ALA A 143 18.10 -18.17 -3.21
N LYS A 144 17.63 -16.92 -3.22
CA LYS A 144 17.69 -16.05 -2.04
C LYS A 144 16.76 -16.55 -0.94
N GLU A 145 17.22 -16.46 0.30
CA GLU A 145 16.37 -16.70 1.47
C GLU A 145 15.17 -15.73 1.44
N GLY A 146 13.98 -16.26 1.75
CA GLY A 146 12.72 -15.55 1.59
C GLY A 146 12.06 -15.70 0.21
N GLY A 147 12.74 -16.27 -0.79
CA GLY A 147 12.17 -16.64 -2.08
C GLY A 147 11.63 -15.44 -2.87
N VAL A 148 10.49 -15.61 -3.55
CA VAL A 148 9.92 -14.57 -4.44
C VAL A 148 9.54 -13.28 -3.71
N LEU A 149 9.39 -13.33 -2.39
CA LEU A 149 9.14 -12.16 -1.54
C LEU A 149 10.40 -11.29 -1.36
N LYS A 150 11.60 -11.82 -1.61
CA LYS A 150 12.87 -11.08 -1.54
C LYS A 150 13.46 -10.82 -2.93
N ARG A 151 13.30 -11.74 -3.88
CA ARG A 151 13.67 -11.56 -5.29
C ARG A 151 12.66 -12.24 -6.18
N ALA A 152 11.95 -11.45 -6.99
CA ALA A 152 10.95 -11.93 -7.94
C ALA A 152 11.58 -12.54 -9.21
N GLY A 153 12.38 -13.61 -9.05
CA GLY A 153 13.03 -14.33 -10.15
C GLY A 153 12.57 -15.78 -10.30
N HIS A 154 12.81 -16.38 -11.47
CA HIS A 154 12.48 -17.78 -11.76
C HIS A 154 13.19 -18.76 -10.82
N THR A 155 14.43 -18.45 -10.40
CA THR A 155 15.18 -19.22 -9.40
C THR A 155 14.38 -19.36 -8.10
N GLU A 156 13.91 -18.24 -7.54
CA GLU A 156 13.14 -18.24 -6.30
C GLU A 156 11.76 -18.88 -6.49
N ALA A 157 11.11 -18.63 -7.63
CA ALA A 157 9.82 -19.21 -7.94
C ALA A 157 9.88 -20.75 -7.95
N ALA A 158 10.91 -21.34 -8.58
CA ALA A 158 11.09 -22.78 -8.64
C ALA A 158 11.20 -23.45 -7.27
N VAL A 159 11.99 -22.84 -6.37
CA VAL A 159 12.16 -23.30 -4.99
C VAL A 159 10.87 -23.13 -4.18
N ASP A 160 10.23 -21.97 -4.28
CA ASP A 160 8.99 -21.67 -3.55
C ASP A 160 7.83 -22.56 -3.97
N LEU A 161 7.63 -22.76 -5.28
CA LEU A 161 6.57 -23.60 -5.81
C LEU A 161 6.75 -25.05 -5.37
N SER A 162 7.98 -25.57 -5.38
CA SER A 162 8.29 -26.92 -4.91
C SER A 162 8.01 -27.05 -3.41
N ARG A 163 8.41 -26.06 -2.60
CA ARG A 163 8.09 -26.00 -1.16
C ARG A 163 6.59 -25.96 -0.91
N LEU A 164 5.86 -25.08 -1.60
CA LEU A 164 4.41 -24.91 -1.45
C LEU A 164 3.63 -26.16 -1.89
N ALA A 165 4.14 -26.92 -2.85
CA ALA A 165 3.59 -28.21 -3.26
C ALA A 165 3.86 -29.35 -2.24
N GLY A 166 4.63 -29.08 -1.18
CA GLY A 166 5.04 -30.06 -0.17
C GLY A 166 6.14 -31.01 -0.66
N LEU A 167 6.97 -30.55 -1.60
CA LEU A 167 8.08 -31.31 -2.20
C LEU A 167 9.43 -30.80 -1.68
N TYR A 168 10.52 -31.47 -2.04
CA TYR A 168 11.87 -30.97 -1.77
C TYR A 168 12.05 -29.57 -2.37
N PRO A 169 12.59 -28.58 -1.63
CA PRO A 169 12.66 -27.17 -2.06
C PRO A 169 13.77 -26.93 -3.09
N ALA A 170 13.63 -27.57 -4.26
CA ALA A 170 14.50 -27.40 -5.42
C ALA A 170 13.70 -27.63 -6.70
N GLY A 171 14.02 -26.87 -7.75
CA GLY A 171 13.36 -26.98 -9.04
C GLY A 171 14.35 -26.97 -10.19
N VAL A 172 13.94 -27.53 -11.33
CA VAL A 172 14.68 -27.40 -12.59
C VAL A 172 13.96 -26.35 -13.43
N ILE A 173 14.72 -25.39 -13.93
CA ILE A 173 14.22 -24.30 -14.77
C ILE A 173 14.91 -24.30 -16.13
N CYS A 174 14.19 -23.84 -17.16
CA CYS A 174 14.71 -23.69 -18.51
C CYS A 174 13.89 -22.64 -19.26
N GLU A 175 14.54 -21.59 -19.75
CA GLU A 175 13.89 -20.50 -20.46
C GLU A 175 13.34 -20.98 -21.82
N ILE A 176 12.17 -20.49 -22.22
CA ILE A 176 11.51 -20.91 -23.46
C ILE A 176 11.92 -19.99 -24.62
N GLN A 177 12.56 -20.56 -25.63
CA GLN A 177 12.93 -19.91 -26.88
C GLN A 177 11.99 -20.31 -28.02
N ASN A 178 11.72 -19.34 -28.90
CA ASN A 178 11.11 -19.58 -30.20
C ASN A 178 12.05 -20.40 -31.11
N ALA A 179 11.50 -20.98 -32.16
CA ALA A 179 12.27 -21.79 -33.12
C ALA A 179 13.37 -21.00 -33.86
N ASP A 180 13.24 -19.67 -33.95
CA ASP A 180 14.23 -18.77 -34.54
C ASP A 180 15.35 -18.35 -33.56
N GLY A 181 15.31 -18.85 -32.32
CA GLY A 181 16.26 -18.54 -31.26
C GLY A 181 15.96 -17.25 -30.47
N SER A 182 14.88 -16.53 -30.80
CA SER A 182 14.42 -15.41 -29.98
C SER A 182 13.69 -15.90 -28.72
N MET A 183 13.70 -15.12 -27.64
CA MET A 183 12.97 -15.47 -26.41
C MET A 183 11.45 -15.37 -26.61
N ALA A 184 10.72 -16.39 -26.13
CA ALA A 184 9.26 -16.40 -26.21
C ALA A 184 8.66 -15.35 -25.26
N ARG A 185 7.79 -14.48 -25.80
CA ARG A 185 7.06 -13.47 -25.01
C ARG A 185 5.66 -13.96 -24.66
N LEU A 186 4.95 -13.26 -23.77
CA LEU A 186 3.67 -13.69 -23.19
C LEU A 186 2.67 -14.30 -24.20
N ASN A 187 2.44 -13.65 -25.35
CA ASN A 187 1.52 -14.19 -26.37
C ASN A 187 1.97 -15.54 -26.94
N GLN A 188 3.27 -15.72 -27.15
CA GLN A 188 3.87 -16.98 -27.62
C GLN A 188 3.84 -18.03 -26.51
N LEU A 189 4.10 -17.64 -25.27
CA LEU A 189 4.06 -18.51 -24.09
C LEU A 189 2.64 -19.06 -23.82
N ILE A 190 1.61 -18.25 -24.08
CA ILE A 190 0.20 -18.69 -24.00
C ILE A 190 -0.06 -19.81 -25.02
N GLU A 191 0.39 -19.64 -26.26
CA GLU A 191 0.22 -20.66 -27.31
C GLU A 191 1.09 -21.91 -27.05
N TYR A 192 2.30 -21.72 -26.51
CA TYR A 192 3.17 -22.80 -26.07
C TYR A 192 2.52 -23.64 -24.97
N ALA A 193 2.01 -22.99 -23.91
CA ALA A 193 1.33 -23.65 -22.81
C ALA A 193 0.09 -24.43 -23.28
N LYS A 194 -0.70 -23.89 -24.23
CA LYS A 194 -1.82 -24.62 -24.84
C LYS A 194 -1.36 -25.85 -25.63
N THR A 195 -0.33 -25.70 -26.46
CA THR A 195 0.20 -26.76 -27.33
C THR A 195 0.69 -27.95 -26.51
N HIS A 196 1.44 -27.68 -25.45
CA HIS A 196 2.00 -28.70 -24.57
C HIS A 196 1.10 -29.06 -23.38
N LYS A 197 -0.10 -28.46 -23.31
CA LYS A 197 -1.10 -28.66 -22.24
C LYS A 197 -0.54 -28.40 -20.83
N LEU A 198 0.26 -27.34 -20.71
CA LEU A 198 0.89 -26.90 -19.47
C LEU A 198 0.09 -25.77 -18.83
N LYS A 199 0.17 -25.69 -17.51
CA LYS A 199 -0.34 -24.54 -16.75
C LYS A 199 0.62 -23.36 -16.89
N ILE A 200 0.07 -22.15 -16.94
CA ILE A 200 0.86 -20.92 -16.98
C ILE A 200 0.44 -19.97 -15.85
N ILE A 201 1.42 -19.54 -15.06
CA ILE A 201 1.23 -18.64 -13.92
C ILE A 201 2.22 -17.48 -13.98
N SER A 202 1.95 -16.40 -13.25
CA SER A 202 2.88 -15.28 -13.09
C SER A 202 3.58 -15.30 -11.72
N ILE A 203 4.81 -14.80 -11.66
CA ILE A 203 5.50 -14.57 -10.37
C ILE A 203 4.71 -13.59 -9.49
N ALA A 204 4.02 -12.62 -10.08
CA ALA A 204 3.16 -11.68 -9.35
C ALA A 204 2.00 -12.39 -8.63
N ASP A 205 1.36 -13.36 -9.29
CA ASP A 205 0.32 -14.20 -8.68
C ASP A 205 0.91 -15.10 -7.59
N LEU A 206 2.12 -15.62 -7.78
CA LEU A 206 2.81 -16.42 -6.77
C LEU A 206 3.17 -15.60 -5.53
N ILE A 207 3.66 -14.36 -5.70
CA ILE A 207 3.91 -13.42 -4.60
C ILE A 207 2.61 -13.16 -3.84
N SER A 208 1.53 -12.85 -4.56
CA SER A 208 0.21 -12.59 -3.97
C SER A 208 -0.30 -13.81 -3.19
N TYR A 209 -0.15 -15.02 -3.76
CA TYR A 209 -0.52 -16.27 -3.11
C TYR A 209 0.30 -16.51 -1.84
N ARG A 210 1.62 -16.30 -1.87
CA ARG A 210 2.47 -16.43 -0.68
C ARG A 210 2.10 -15.44 0.40
N LEU A 211 1.84 -14.18 0.05
CA LEU A 211 1.43 -13.15 1.01
C LEU A 211 0.10 -13.48 1.72
N GLN A 212 -0.79 -14.24 1.05
CA GLN A 212 -2.05 -14.73 1.61
C GLN A 212 -1.89 -15.97 2.50
N HIS A 213 -0.98 -16.88 2.16
CA HIS A 213 -0.89 -18.21 2.77
C HIS A 213 0.28 -18.36 3.76
N ASP A 214 1.38 -17.62 3.57
CA ASP A 214 2.50 -17.63 4.49
C ASP A 214 2.25 -16.64 5.65
N ARG A 215 2.49 -17.09 6.89
CA ARG A 215 2.51 -16.22 8.07
C ARG A 215 3.90 -15.61 8.23
N LEU A 216 4.01 -14.35 7.87
CA LEU A 216 5.27 -13.59 7.83
C LEU A 216 5.44 -12.69 9.06
N VAL A 217 4.38 -12.50 9.85
CA VAL A 217 4.43 -11.73 11.10
C VAL A 217 4.18 -12.63 12.32
N ILE A 218 5.00 -12.45 13.34
CA ILE A 218 4.88 -13.13 14.63
C ILE A 218 4.61 -12.08 15.70
N ARG A 219 3.59 -12.31 16.53
CA ARG A 219 3.33 -11.51 17.73
C ARG A 219 4.32 -11.91 18.83
N GLU A 220 5.18 -10.99 19.22
CA GLU A 220 6.24 -11.21 20.21
C GLU A 220 5.77 -10.87 21.63
N THR A 221 5.00 -9.79 21.79
CA THR A 221 4.58 -9.32 23.12
C THR A 221 3.31 -8.48 23.06
N VAL A 222 2.64 -8.37 24.21
CA VAL A 222 1.48 -7.52 24.43
C VAL A 222 1.63 -6.84 25.79
N THR A 223 1.42 -5.53 25.86
CA THR A 223 1.40 -4.78 27.13
C THR A 223 0.34 -3.68 27.12
N GLU A 224 -0.07 -3.25 28.31
CA GLU A 224 -0.88 -2.05 28.46
C GLU A 224 -0.07 -0.81 28.07
N LEU A 225 -0.76 0.14 27.43
CA LEU A 225 -0.23 1.40 26.92
C LEU A 225 -1.18 2.55 27.33
N PRO A 226 -1.05 3.09 28.56
CA PRO A 226 -1.70 4.33 28.92
C PRO A 226 -1.10 5.49 28.12
N THR A 227 -1.94 6.30 27.47
CA THR A 227 -1.52 7.45 26.67
C THR A 227 -2.36 8.68 26.99
N GLN A 228 -1.92 9.85 26.53
CA GLN A 228 -2.73 11.08 26.55
C GLN A 228 -4.01 11.02 25.70
N PHE A 229 -4.16 10.00 24.85
CA PHE A 229 -5.33 9.81 23.99
C PHE A 229 -6.32 8.78 24.53
N GLY A 230 -5.98 8.10 25.63
CA GLY A 230 -6.76 6.97 26.14
C GLY A 230 -5.89 5.80 26.59
N HIS A 231 -6.56 4.75 27.05
CA HIS A 231 -5.94 3.50 27.49
C HIS A 231 -6.06 2.43 26.41
N PHE A 232 -4.91 1.92 25.95
CA PHE A 232 -4.80 0.95 24.87
C PHE A 232 -3.96 -0.26 25.30
N ARG A 233 -4.01 -1.33 24.51
CA ARG A 233 -2.98 -2.38 24.50
C ARG A 233 -2.08 -2.17 23.30
N ILE A 234 -0.78 -2.36 23.45
CA ILE A 234 0.18 -2.37 22.35
C ILE A 234 0.70 -3.77 22.10
N TYR A 235 0.64 -4.20 20.85
CA TYR A 235 1.07 -5.50 20.38
C TYR A 235 2.35 -5.32 19.57
N GLY A 236 3.44 -5.96 19.98
CA GLY A 236 4.69 -5.99 19.25
C GLY A 236 4.73 -7.14 18.28
N TYR A 237 5.05 -6.86 17.02
CA TYR A 237 5.18 -7.83 15.94
C TYR A 237 6.58 -7.79 15.35
N ARG A 238 7.09 -8.95 14.94
CA ARG A 238 8.34 -9.07 14.18
C ARG A 238 8.08 -9.75 12.84
N HIS A 239 8.67 -9.21 11.79
CA HIS A 239 8.68 -9.80 10.46
C HIS A 239 9.74 -10.92 10.37
N THR A 240 9.35 -12.09 9.87
CA THR A 240 10.21 -13.27 9.87
C THR A 240 11.37 -13.20 8.88
N LEU A 241 11.25 -12.40 7.82
CA LEU A 241 12.25 -12.37 6.74
C LEU A 241 13.34 -11.31 6.89
N ASP A 242 13.13 -10.27 7.70
CA ASP A 242 14.14 -9.20 7.91
C ASP A 242 14.17 -8.66 9.33
N ASN A 243 13.43 -9.29 10.25
CA ASN A 243 13.36 -8.90 11.66
C ASN A 243 12.90 -7.46 11.91
N HIS A 244 12.27 -6.79 10.93
CA HIS A 244 11.66 -5.49 11.21
C HIS A 244 10.51 -5.66 12.21
N GLU A 245 10.46 -4.72 13.14
CA GLU A 245 9.44 -4.69 14.18
C GLU A 245 8.32 -3.74 13.79
N HIS A 246 7.09 -4.10 14.09
CA HIS A 246 5.90 -3.27 13.89
C HIS A 246 5.04 -3.32 15.14
N VAL A 247 4.15 -2.34 15.31
CA VAL A 247 3.24 -2.33 16.45
C VAL A 247 1.80 -2.13 16.03
N ALA A 248 0.88 -2.76 16.75
CA ALA A 248 -0.55 -2.45 16.68
C ALA A 248 -0.99 -1.87 18.02
N VAL A 249 -1.58 -0.68 18.01
CA VAL A 249 -2.22 -0.05 19.16
C VAL A 249 -3.70 -0.37 19.10
N VAL A 250 -4.21 -1.08 20.11
CA VAL A 250 -5.51 -1.74 20.10
C VAL A 250 -6.38 -1.22 21.24
N LYS A 251 -7.62 -0.86 20.91
CA LYS A 251 -8.70 -0.55 21.84
C LYS A 251 -9.80 -1.61 21.72
N GLY A 252 -10.37 -2.02 22.85
CA GLY A 252 -11.35 -3.10 22.91
C GLY A 252 -10.70 -4.47 23.05
N ASP A 253 -11.47 -5.53 22.83
CA ASP A 253 -11.01 -6.91 22.95
C ASP A 253 -10.88 -7.64 21.62
N PRO A 254 -9.68 -8.07 21.18
CA PRO A 254 -9.54 -8.82 19.93
C PRO A 254 -10.42 -10.06 19.81
N ALA A 255 -10.81 -10.67 20.94
CA ALA A 255 -11.74 -11.80 20.93
C ALA A 255 -13.14 -11.44 20.38
N THR A 256 -13.54 -10.16 20.40
CA THR A 256 -14.85 -9.70 19.90
C THR A 256 -14.78 -9.19 18.45
N PHE A 257 -13.58 -9.08 17.86
CA PHE A 257 -13.38 -8.40 16.57
C PHE A 257 -13.86 -9.21 15.35
N GLN A 258 -14.01 -10.52 15.49
CA GLN A 258 -14.25 -11.41 14.35
C GLN A 258 -15.54 -11.09 13.59
N ASP A 259 -16.60 -10.73 14.31
CA ASP A 259 -17.94 -10.52 13.74
C ASP A 259 -18.29 -9.03 13.57
N GLU A 260 -17.40 -8.13 14.01
CA GLU A 260 -17.66 -6.69 14.02
C GLU A 260 -16.87 -5.93 12.94
N ALA A 261 -17.41 -4.79 12.54
CA ALA A 261 -16.74 -3.85 11.66
C ALA A 261 -15.78 -2.96 12.47
N VAL A 262 -14.52 -3.38 12.60
CA VAL A 262 -13.53 -2.73 13.47
C VAL A 262 -12.97 -1.46 12.80
N MET A 263 -12.86 -0.37 13.56
CA MET A 263 -12.24 0.86 13.08
C MET A 263 -10.72 0.68 12.99
N VAL A 264 -10.14 0.84 11.80
CA VAL A 264 -8.72 0.55 11.56
C VAL A 264 -8.00 1.72 10.91
N ARG A 265 -6.82 2.07 11.42
CA ARG A 265 -5.89 3.01 10.81
C ARG A 265 -4.59 2.32 10.42
N MET A 266 -4.30 2.27 9.11
CA MET A 266 -3.00 1.86 8.59
C MET A 266 -2.07 3.07 8.51
N HIS A 267 -1.18 3.20 9.50
CA HIS A 267 -0.23 4.31 9.63
C HIS A 267 1.19 3.86 9.26
N SER A 268 1.81 4.61 8.35
CA SER A 268 3.22 4.43 8.01
C SER A 268 4.05 5.36 8.88
N GLU A 269 5.11 4.85 9.48
CA GLU A 269 6.05 5.60 10.29
C GLU A 269 6.52 6.86 9.58
N CYS A 270 6.57 7.95 10.34
CA CYS A 270 7.14 9.21 9.93
C CYS A 270 7.87 9.80 11.13
N LEU A 271 9.16 9.48 11.31
CA LEU A 271 9.97 9.94 12.43
C LEU A 271 9.92 11.47 12.56
N THR A 272 10.12 12.17 11.44
CA THR A 272 10.12 13.64 11.43
C THR A 272 8.77 14.22 11.86
N GLY A 273 7.65 13.61 11.47
CA GLY A 273 6.31 14.05 11.86
C GLY A 273 5.96 13.55 13.26
N ASP A 274 5.80 12.24 13.40
CA ASP A 274 5.27 11.56 14.57
C ASP A 274 6.10 11.86 15.83
N ALA A 275 7.42 11.68 15.79
CA ALA A 275 8.30 11.85 16.95
C ALA A 275 8.83 13.27 17.13
N LEU A 276 9.23 13.95 16.04
CA LEU A 276 9.90 15.26 16.12
C LEU A 276 8.98 16.48 15.91
N GLY A 277 7.78 16.30 15.37
CA GLY A 277 6.79 17.38 15.26
C GLY A 277 6.97 18.28 14.06
N SER A 278 7.55 17.75 12.98
CA SER A 278 7.65 18.46 11.73
C SER A 278 6.27 18.89 11.22
N LEU A 279 6.14 20.19 10.95
CA LEU A 279 4.96 20.79 10.32
C LEU A 279 4.96 20.64 8.78
N ARG A 280 6.05 20.13 8.17
CA ARG A 280 6.12 19.86 6.72
C ARG A 280 5.19 18.73 6.26
N CYS A 281 4.68 17.94 7.20
CA CYS A 281 3.75 16.85 6.91
C CYS A 281 2.60 16.82 7.93
N ASP A 282 1.57 16.06 7.62
CA ASP A 282 0.36 15.87 8.41
C ASP A 282 0.38 14.57 9.24
N CYS A 283 1.47 13.80 9.21
CA CYS A 283 1.51 12.44 9.77
C CYS A 283 1.19 12.39 11.27
N ARG A 284 1.81 13.26 12.07
CA ARG A 284 1.55 13.31 13.52
C ARG A 284 0.09 13.56 13.81
N MET A 285 -0.48 14.61 13.21
CA MET A 285 -1.87 14.99 13.43
C MET A 285 -2.82 13.86 13.01
N GLN A 286 -2.52 13.16 11.89
CA GLN A 286 -3.27 11.96 11.49
C GLN A 286 -3.21 10.85 12.53
N LEU A 287 -2.02 10.54 13.05
CA LEU A 287 -1.86 9.49 14.06
C LEU A 287 -2.66 9.83 15.32
N GLN A 288 -2.53 11.06 15.81
CA GLN A 288 -3.22 11.53 17.02
C GLN A 288 -4.73 11.53 16.85
N ALA A 289 -5.24 12.02 15.71
CA ALA A 289 -6.66 12.02 15.41
C ALA A 289 -7.22 10.59 15.33
N ALA A 290 -6.52 9.67 14.67
CA ALA A 290 -6.94 8.27 14.61
C ALA A 290 -6.99 7.60 15.99
N LEU A 291 -6.02 7.86 16.87
CA LEU A 291 -6.04 7.36 18.25
C LEU A 291 -7.24 7.89 19.03
N LYS A 292 -7.55 9.19 18.92
CA LYS A 292 -8.72 9.81 19.57
C LYS A 292 -10.05 9.24 19.04
N MET A 293 -10.15 9.03 17.73
CA MET A 293 -11.32 8.42 17.09
C MET A 293 -11.57 7.02 17.63
N ILE A 294 -10.52 6.21 17.70
CA ILE A 294 -10.60 4.83 18.19
C ILE A 294 -10.92 4.79 19.68
N GLU A 295 -10.35 5.70 20.48
CA GLU A 295 -10.71 5.83 21.90
C GLU A 295 -12.21 6.13 22.06
N SER A 296 -12.71 7.13 21.33
CA SER A 296 -14.11 7.54 21.38
C SER A 296 -15.06 6.45 20.90
N ALA A 297 -14.65 5.64 19.93
CA ALA A 297 -15.43 4.49 19.46
C ALA A 297 -15.41 3.30 20.44
N GLY A 298 -14.47 3.25 21.39
CA GLY A 298 -14.30 2.16 22.35
C GLY A 298 -13.72 0.86 21.76
N GLN A 299 -13.57 0.79 20.44
CA GLN A 299 -13.02 -0.37 19.73
C GLN A 299 -12.30 0.06 18.44
N GLY A 300 -11.08 -0.45 18.23
CA GLY A 300 -10.34 -0.20 17.00
C GLY A 300 -8.84 -0.47 17.09
N VAL A 301 -8.16 -0.34 15.95
CA VAL A 301 -6.72 -0.64 15.83
C VAL A 301 -6.00 0.41 15.00
N VAL A 302 -4.90 0.96 15.53
CA VAL A 302 -3.89 1.64 14.73
C VAL A 302 -2.75 0.66 14.47
N VAL A 303 -2.55 0.27 13.21
CA VAL A 303 -1.37 -0.47 12.78
C VAL A 303 -0.29 0.55 12.43
N TYR A 304 0.82 0.52 13.16
CA TYR A 304 1.98 1.37 12.94
C TYR A 304 3.09 0.57 12.27
N LEU A 305 3.20 0.73 10.95
CA LEU A 305 4.20 0.06 10.13
C LEU A 305 5.46 0.92 10.06
N ARG A 306 6.60 0.37 10.47
CA ARG A 306 7.91 1.02 10.45
C ARG A 306 8.50 1.06 9.03
N GLN A 307 7.88 1.87 8.17
CA GLN A 307 8.18 2.03 6.75
C GLN A 307 8.29 3.52 6.36
N GLU A 308 9.32 4.16 6.89
CA GLU A 308 9.61 5.58 6.69
C GLU A 308 9.76 5.97 5.20
N GLY A 309 9.35 7.20 4.86
CA GLY A 309 9.55 7.77 3.54
C GLY A 309 8.72 7.14 2.43
N ARG A 310 7.65 6.40 2.75
CA ARG A 310 6.94 5.51 1.81
C ARG A 310 7.78 4.30 1.37
N GLY A 311 8.64 3.80 2.25
CA GLY A 311 9.47 2.61 2.00
C GLY A 311 10.88 2.93 1.51
N ILE A 312 11.21 4.17 1.14
CA ILE A 312 12.56 4.55 0.70
C ILE A 312 13.54 4.77 1.87
N GLY A 313 13.04 4.80 3.12
CA GLY A 313 13.81 5.03 4.33
C GLY A 313 14.07 6.49 4.65
N LEU A 314 14.54 6.75 5.87
CA LEU A 314 14.72 8.09 6.44
C LEU A 314 15.70 8.95 5.63
N ILE A 315 16.87 8.41 5.27
CA ILE A 315 17.91 9.17 4.58
C ILE A 315 17.44 9.64 3.20
N ASN A 316 16.80 8.76 2.42
CA ASN A 316 16.31 9.13 1.10
C ASN A 316 15.14 10.10 1.17
N LYS A 317 14.27 9.99 2.18
CA LYS A 317 13.27 11.02 2.48
C LYS A 317 13.89 12.39 2.74
N LEU A 318 14.96 12.46 3.52
CA LEU A 318 15.65 13.73 3.78
C LEU A 318 16.32 14.28 2.52
N LYS A 319 16.90 13.43 1.66
CA LYS A 319 17.38 13.85 0.33
C LYS A 319 16.23 14.41 -0.53
N ALA A 320 15.05 13.79 -0.50
CA ALA A 320 13.88 14.29 -1.20
C ALA A 320 13.43 15.66 -0.67
N TYR A 321 13.54 15.90 0.64
CA TYR A 321 13.31 17.24 1.22
C TYR A 321 14.32 18.27 0.70
N SER A 322 15.61 17.92 0.62
CA SER A 322 16.60 18.85 0.05
C SER A 322 16.30 19.20 -1.41
N LEU A 323 15.79 18.25 -2.20
CA LEU A 323 15.35 18.51 -3.57
C LEU A 323 14.06 19.36 -3.62
N GLN A 324 13.14 19.17 -2.67
CA GLN A 324 11.95 20.01 -2.56
C GLN A 324 12.28 21.45 -2.14
N ASP A 325 13.27 21.62 -1.27
CA ASP A 325 13.79 22.95 -0.90
C ASP A 325 14.38 23.68 -2.13
N MET A 326 14.74 22.95 -3.21
CA MET A 326 15.17 23.48 -4.51
C MET A 326 14.02 23.65 -5.52
N GLY A 327 12.77 23.41 -5.11
CA GLY A 327 11.57 23.69 -5.90
C GLY A 327 10.91 22.50 -6.60
N LEU A 328 11.42 21.27 -6.44
CA LEU A 328 10.75 20.07 -6.95
C LEU A 328 9.58 19.67 -6.06
N ASP A 329 8.55 19.03 -6.62
CA ASP A 329 7.52 18.41 -5.77
C ASP A 329 7.97 17.03 -5.23
N THR A 330 7.15 16.44 -4.34
CA THR A 330 7.47 15.15 -3.71
C THR A 330 7.60 13.97 -4.69
N VAL A 331 6.82 13.97 -5.78
CA VAL A 331 6.87 12.90 -6.79
C VAL A 331 8.12 13.07 -7.64
N GLU A 332 8.38 14.28 -8.13
CA GLU A 332 9.55 14.60 -8.95
C GLU A 332 10.86 14.37 -8.18
N ALA A 333 10.89 14.71 -6.89
CA ALA A 333 12.04 14.46 -6.03
C ALA A 333 12.32 12.95 -5.88
N ASN A 334 11.29 12.11 -5.77
CA ASN A 334 11.45 10.66 -5.67
C ASN A 334 11.90 10.04 -7.00
N GLU A 335 11.31 10.46 -8.12
CA GLU A 335 11.71 10.03 -9.46
C GLU A 335 13.18 10.38 -9.74
N ARG A 336 13.60 11.60 -9.35
CA ARG A 336 14.99 12.05 -9.49
C ARG A 336 15.97 11.29 -8.61
N LEU A 337 15.51 10.71 -7.50
CA LEU A 337 16.28 9.82 -6.65
C LEU A 337 16.25 8.36 -7.13
N GLY A 338 15.53 8.05 -8.22
CA GLY A 338 15.42 6.71 -8.80
C GLY A 338 14.43 5.79 -8.08
N PHE A 339 13.50 6.33 -7.29
CA PHE A 339 12.51 5.53 -6.56
C PHE A 339 11.10 5.67 -7.16
N PRO A 340 10.30 4.59 -7.18
CA PRO A 340 8.87 4.67 -7.45
C PRO A 340 8.15 5.62 -6.48
N ALA A 341 7.01 6.17 -6.90
CA ALA A 341 6.25 7.14 -6.11
C ALA A 341 5.71 6.61 -4.76
N ASP A 342 5.57 5.27 -4.63
CA ASP A 342 5.12 4.57 -3.43
C ASP A 342 5.66 3.13 -3.43
N LEU A 343 6.45 2.77 -2.41
CA LEU A 343 6.99 1.41 -2.20
C LEU A 343 6.38 0.73 -0.96
N ARG A 344 5.29 1.27 -0.42
CA ARG A 344 4.71 0.74 0.82
C ARG A 344 4.07 -0.62 0.59
N ASP A 345 4.42 -1.55 1.46
CA ASP A 345 3.76 -2.84 1.57
C ASP A 345 2.77 -2.81 2.75
N TYR A 346 1.50 -3.05 2.45
CA TYR A 346 0.43 -3.13 3.45
C TYR A 346 0.12 -4.56 3.88
N GLY A 347 0.76 -5.57 3.26
CA GLY A 347 0.57 -6.98 3.58
C GLY A 347 0.93 -7.32 5.01
N MET A 348 2.00 -6.73 5.54
CA MET A 348 2.37 -6.90 6.95
C MET A 348 1.26 -6.43 7.89
N GLY A 349 0.74 -5.23 7.63
CA GLY A 349 -0.35 -4.71 8.45
C GLY A 349 -1.64 -5.52 8.28
N ALA A 350 -1.91 -6.07 7.10
CA ALA A 350 -3.03 -6.96 6.90
C ALA A 350 -2.88 -8.27 7.70
N GLN A 351 -1.70 -8.88 7.72
CA GLN A 351 -1.46 -10.07 8.54
C GLN A 351 -1.53 -9.77 10.05
N MET A 352 -1.07 -8.59 10.50
CA MET A 352 -1.25 -8.16 11.89
C MET A 352 -2.74 -8.03 12.26
N LEU A 353 -3.58 -7.52 11.36
CA LEU A 353 -5.03 -7.45 11.57
C LEU A 353 -5.68 -8.83 11.61
N MET A 354 -5.28 -9.75 10.72
CA MET A 354 -5.73 -11.14 10.74
C MET A 354 -5.35 -11.85 12.05
N ASP A 355 -4.13 -11.61 12.55
CA ASP A 355 -3.67 -12.14 13.84
C ASP A 355 -4.50 -11.61 15.02
N LEU A 356 -5.02 -10.38 14.92
CA LEU A 356 -5.97 -9.79 15.86
C LEU A 356 -7.41 -10.30 15.67
N GLY A 357 -7.65 -11.24 14.75
CA GLY A 357 -8.96 -11.82 14.47
C GLY A 357 -9.88 -10.93 13.62
N ILE A 358 -9.38 -9.83 13.07
CA ILE A 358 -10.19 -8.86 12.32
C ILE A 358 -10.46 -9.38 10.92
N LYS A 359 -11.74 -9.31 10.49
CA LYS A 359 -12.17 -9.64 9.12
C LYS A 359 -12.81 -8.45 8.41
N LYS A 360 -13.62 -7.66 9.11
CA LYS A 360 -14.31 -6.49 8.56
C LYS A 360 -13.71 -5.21 9.11
N ILE A 361 -13.36 -4.28 8.24
CA ILE A 361 -12.72 -3.03 8.62
C ILE A 361 -13.49 -1.80 8.17
N ARG A 362 -13.56 -0.82 9.06
CA ARG A 362 -13.92 0.57 8.78
C ARG A 362 -12.62 1.36 8.68
N LEU A 363 -12.12 1.55 7.47
CA LEU A 363 -10.76 2.04 7.24
C LEU A 363 -10.68 3.57 7.38
N ILE A 364 -9.89 4.05 8.32
CA ILE A 364 -9.58 5.47 8.53
C ILE A 364 -8.55 5.94 7.47
N THR A 365 -9.02 6.45 6.33
CA THR A 365 -8.16 6.89 5.22
C THR A 365 -8.76 7.96 4.32
N ASN A 366 -7.93 8.94 3.93
CA ASN A 366 -8.24 9.90 2.86
C ASN A 366 -7.75 9.44 1.47
N ASN A 367 -7.02 8.32 1.40
CA ASN A 367 -6.46 7.81 0.16
C ASN A 367 -7.26 6.58 -0.35
N PRO A 368 -7.86 6.63 -1.55
CA PRO A 368 -8.61 5.51 -2.12
C PRO A 368 -7.71 4.34 -2.54
N ARG A 369 -6.44 4.58 -2.92
CA ARG A 369 -5.49 3.52 -3.30
C ARG A 369 -5.11 2.60 -2.15
N LYS A 370 -5.17 3.08 -0.89
CA LYS A 370 -4.93 2.24 0.30
C LYS A 370 -5.95 1.09 0.43
N ILE A 371 -7.11 1.19 -0.20
CA ILE A 371 -8.17 0.17 -0.13
C ILE A 371 -7.79 -1.07 -0.94
N ALA A 372 -7.11 -0.90 -2.09
CA ALA A 372 -6.72 -2.01 -2.96
C ALA A 372 -5.69 -2.93 -2.29
N GLY A 373 -4.73 -2.36 -1.55
CA GLY A 373 -3.66 -3.12 -0.90
C GLY A 373 -4.09 -4.02 0.27
N VAL A 374 -5.32 -3.87 0.78
CA VAL A 374 -5.83 -4.62 1.95
C VAL A 374 -6.80 -5.74 1.53
N LYS A 375 -7.50 -5.60 0.40
CA LYS A 375 -8.49 -6.58 -0.10
C LYS A 375 -7.89 -7.96 -0.39
N GLY A 376 -6.60 -8.02 -0.70
CA GLY A 376 -5.90 -9.26 -1.04
C GLY A 376 -5.69 -10.21 0.14
N TYR A 377 -5.99 -9.83 1.39
CA TYR A 377 -5.61 -10.59 2.59
C TYR A 377 -6.81 -11.12 3.38
N GLY A 378 -7.94 -11.39 2.71
CA GLY A 378 -9.15 -11.85 3.40
C GLY A 378 -9.80 -10.81 4.32
N LEU A 379 -9.40 -9.54 4.20
CA LEU A 379 -9.98 -8.40 4.89
C LEU A 379 -11.01 -7.70 4.02
N GLU A 380 -12.21 -7.53 4.55
CA GLU A 380 -13.33 -6.85 3.92
C GLU A 380 -13.40 -5.39 4.39
N VAL A 381 -13.23 -4.44 3.47
CA VAL A 381 -13.42 -3.01 3.77
C VAL A 381 -14.91 -2.68 3.62
N VAL A 382 -15.62 -2.58 4.74
CA VAL A 382 -17.08 -2.36 4.78
C VAL A 382 -17.47 -0.88 4.86
N ASP A 383 -16.56 -0.04 5.34
CA ASP A 383 -16.78 1.40 5.47
C ASP A 383 -15.44 2.13 5.33
N ARG A 384 -15.52 3.40 4.91
CA ARG A 384 -14.36 4.30 4.83
C ARG A 384 -14.64 5.52 5.69
N VAL A 385 -13.80 5.71 6.70
CA VAL A 385 -13.91 6.84 7.62
C VAL A 385 -12.88 7.91 7.21
N PRO A 386 -13.30 9.13 6.85
CA PRO A 386 -12.38 10.20 6.51
C PRO A 386 -11.59 10.65 7.74
N LEU A 387 -10.34 11.07 7.53
CA LEU A 387 -9.43 11.58 8.55
C LEU A 387 -8.93 12.96 8.15
N LEU A 388 -9.79 13.95 8.26
CA LEU A 388 -9.47 15.31 7.86
C LEU A 388 -8.59 15.95 8.92
N ILE A 389 -7.42 16.41 8.48
CA ILE A 389 -6.42 17.11 9.29
C ILE A 389 -6.28 18.51 8.74
N GLU A 390 -6.16 19.46 9.66
CA GLU A 390 -5.94 20.87 9.39
C GLU A 390 -4.69 21.09 8.52
N ALA A 391 -4.84 21.91 7.49
CA ALA A 391 -3.70 22.42 6.76
C ALA A 391 -3.01 23.52 7.59
N THR A 392 -1.68 23.51 7.58
CA THR A 392 -0.85 24.59 8.13
C THR A 392 -0.12 25.27 6.96
N ASP A 393 0.42 26.47 7.18
CA ASP A 393 1.19 27.19 6.16
C ASP A 393 2.37 26.37 5.60
N TYR A 394 2.88 25.43 6.39
CA TYR A 394 4.01 24.56 6.01
C TYR A 394 3.61 23.33 5.19
N ASN A 395 2.36 22.88 5.21
CA ASN A 395 1.94 21.64 4.56
C ASN A 395 0.79 21.79 3.55
N SER A 396 0.26 23.01 3.36
CA SER A 396 -0.80 23.31 2.41
C SER A 396 -0.45 22.85 0.98
N TYR A 397 0.75 23.18 0.49
CA TYR A 397 1.23 22.74 -0.82
C TYR A 397 1.34 21.21 -0.91
N TYR A 398 1.89 20.57 0.12
CA TYR A 398 2.02 19.12 0.20
C TYR A 398 0.66 18.39 0.18
N LEU A 399 -0.32 18.91 0.92
CA LEU A 399 -1.69 18.40 0.93
C LEU A 399 -2.38 18.59 -0.43
N ALA A 400 -2.17 19.74 -1.09
CA ALA A 400 -2.67 19.99 -2.44
C ALA A 400 -2.08 19.01 -3.46
N THR A 401 -0.77 18.73 -3.43
CA THR A 401 -0.14 17.72 -4.29
C THR A 401 -0.75 16.33 -4.05
N LYS A 402 -0.99 15.95 -2.79
CA LYS A 402 -1.67 14.68 -2.44
C LYS A 402 -3.08 14.59 -3.04
N ALA A 403 -3.85 15.67 -2.99
CA ALA A 403 -5.19 15.70 -3.58
C ALA A 403 -5.12 15.55 -5.11
N GLN A 404 -4.34 16.43 -5.76
CA GLN A 404 -4.28 16.51 -7.22
C GLN A 404 -3.61 15.29 -7.88
N LYS A 405 -2.47 14.82 -7.36
CA LYS A 405 -1.67 13.76 -8.00
C LYS A 405 -1.93 12.37 -7.44
N LEU A 406 -2.40 12.26 -6.19
CA LEU A 406 -2.57 10.96 -5.50
C LEU A 406 -4.04 10.63 -5.20
N GLY A 407 -4.99 11.48 -5.63
CA GLY A 407 -6.43 11.26 -5.51
C GLY A 407 -6.93 11.28 -4.06
N HIS A 408 -6.24 11.98 -3.16
CA HIS A 408 -6.71 12.13 -1.79
C HIS A 408 -8.00 12.97 -1.75
N MET A 409 -9.01 12.52 -0.99
CA MET A 409 -10.24 13.27 -0.75
C MET A 409 -9.99 14.39 0.26
N LEU A 410 -9.60 15.56 -0.23
CA LEU A 410 -9.46 16.81 0.54
C LEU A 410 -10.29 17.88 -0.18
N LEU A 411 -10.73 18.92 0.54
CA LEU A 411 -11.47 20.03 -0.06
C LEU A 411 -10.63 20.69 -1.18
N GLN A 412 -11.20 20.73 -2.38
CA GLN A 412 -10.63 21.37 -3.57
C GLN A 412 -11.48 22.54 -4.08
N THR A 413 -12.78 22.56 -3.76
CA THR A 413 -13.67 23.71 -3.98
C THR A 413 -14.24 24.15 -2.64
N TYR A 414 -14.00 25.40 -2.25
CA TYR A 414 -14.47 25.98 -0.98
C TYR A 414 -15.68 26.85 -1.24
N LEU A 415 -16.78 26.65 -0.51
CA LEU A 415 -18.00 27.44 -0.67
C LEU A 415 -18.18 28.44 0.47
N VAL A 416 -17.92 28.03 1.71
CA VAL A 416 -18.08 28.90 2.88
C VAL A 416 -17.12 28.51 3.98
N THR A 417 -16.58 29.51 4.68
CA THR A 417 -15.90 29.35 5.97
C THR A 417 -16.87 29.72 7.08
N VAL A 418 -17.04 28.84 8.07
CA VAL A 418 -17.93 29.02 9.22
C VAL A 418 -17.11 28.97 10.49
N ALA A 419 -17.22 30.00 11.32
CA ALA A 419 -16.65 30.09 12.64
C ALA A 419 -17.76 29.95 13.70
N ILE A 420 -17.58 29.00 14.60
CA ILE A 420 -18.54 28.62 15.62
C ILE A 420 -17.96 28.96 16.99
N HIS A 421 -18.73 29.69 17.78
CA HIS A 421 -18.44 30.02 19.16
C HIS A 421 -19.42 29.24 20.04
N TRP A 422 -18.90 28.32 20.85
CA TRP A 422 -19.71 27.55 21.81
C TRP A 422 -19.91 28.33 23.10
N GLN A 423 -21.05 28.12 23.75
CA GLN A 423 -21.32 28.71 25.07
C GLN A 423 -20.40 28.14 26.16
N ASP A 424 -19.97 26.89 25.98
CA ASP A 424 -19.08 26.17 26.88
C ASP A 424 -17.78 25.75 26.18
N ASP A 425 -16.67 25.77 26.91
CA ASP A 425 -15.40 25.22 26.45
C ASP A 425 -15.28 23.75 26.88
N PRO A 426 -15.41 22.77 25.97
CA PRO A 426 -15.34 21.36 26.34
C PRO A 426 -13.95 21.01 26.87
N GLN A 427 -13.84 20.82 28.19
CA GLN A 427 -12.58 20.48 28.87
C GLN A 427 -12.00 19.12 28.43
N LEU A 428 -12.83 18.24 27.88
CA LEU A 428 -12.43 16.93 27.37
C LEU A 428 -12.38 16.94 25.84
N VAL A 429 -11.23 16.53 25.30
CA VAL A 429 -10.97 16.41 23.85
C VAL A 429 -12.01 15.54 23.14
N THR A 430 -12.58 14.55 23.82
CA THR A 430 -13.64 13.67 23.30
C THR A 430 -14.94 14.41 23.00
N GLN A 431 -15.36 15.33 23.88
CA GLN A 431 -16.59 16.11 23.69
C GLN A 431 -16.48 17.07 22.50
N ARG A 432 -15.31 17.69 22.33
CA ARG A 432 -15.01 18.50 21.14
C ARG A 432 -15.14 17.67 19.86
N TYR A 433 -14.58 16.46 19.88
CA TYR A 433 -14.62 15.56 18.73
C TYR A 433 -16.06 15.14 18.38
N GLU A 434 -16.89 14.80 19.37
CA GLU A 434 -18.31 14.47 19.15
C GLU A 434 -19.09 15.62 18.50
N ARG A 435 -18.84 16.86 18.93
CA ARG A 435 -19.45 18.06 18.32
C ARG A 435 -19.02 18.20 16.86
N LEU A 436 -17.73 18.03 16.56
CA LEU A 436 -17.21 18.07 15.19
C LEU A 436 -17.81 16.97 14.31
N GLU A 437 -17.99 15.76 14.81
CA GLU A 437 -18.65 14.68 14.07
C GLU A 437 -20.12 14.97 13.77
N LYS A 438 -20.86 15.60 14.69
CA LYS A 438 -22.22 16.08 14.41
C LYS A 438 -22.24 17.10 13.26
N LEU A 439 -21.27 18.01 13.21
CA LEU A 439 -21.13 18.96 12.11
C LEU A 439 -20.80 18.27 10.79
N ARG A 440 -19.89 17.29 10.81
CA ARG A 440 -19.57 16.48 9.61
C ARG A 440 -20.79 15.72 9.12
N HIS A 441 -21.61 15.19 10.02
CA HIS A 441 -22.87 14.54 9.67
C HIS A 441 -23.84 15.53 9.02
N LEU A 442 -24.02 16.73 9.59
CA LEU A 442 -24.86 17.78 9.00
C LEU A 442 -24.39 18.17 7.60
N ALA A 443 -23.08 18.35 7.41
CA ALA A 443 -22.51 18.63 6.09
C ALA A 443 -22.79 17.49 5.10
N LYS A 444 -22.58 16.23 5.53
CA LYS A 444 -22.78 15.04 4.70
C LYS A 444 -24.24 14.84 4.29
N VAL A 445 -25.20 15.14 5.16
CA VAL A 445 -26.65 15.06 4.85
C VAL A 445 -27.03 16.06 3.74
N ASN A 446 -26.27 17.14 3.61
CA ASN A 446 -26.44 18.16 2.58
C ASN A 446 -25.42 18.02 1.43
N ASP A 447 -24.85 16.83 1.24
CA ASP A 447 -23.87 16.52 0.18
C ASP A 447 -22.62 17.42 0.14
N LEU A 448 -22.21 17.95 1.31
CA LEU A 448 -21.02 18.76 1.47
C LEU A 448 -19.94 18.05 2.31
N LEU A 449 -18.69 18.34 1.99
CA LEU A 449 -17.55 18.00 2.84
C LEU A 449 -17.27 19.13 3.82
N LEU A 450 -16.92 18.76 5.05
CA LEU A 450 -16.51 19.69 6.10
C LEU A 450 -15.05 19.46 6.47
N GLN A 451 -14.20 20.47 6.34
CA GLN A 451 -12.81 20.44 6.79
C GLN A 451 -12.56 21.51 7.84
N GLU A 452 -11.91 21.15 8.95
CA GLU A 452 -11.53 22.09 9.99
C GLU A 452 -10.42 23.04 9.50
N GLU A 453 -10.47 24.29 9.97
CA GLU A 453 -9.55 25.36 9.65
C GLU A 453 -8.93 25.91 10.93
N ALA A 454 -7.60 25.87 11.02
CA ALA A 454 -6.86 26.29 12.21
C ALA A 454 -5.68 27.22 11.89
N ARG A 455 -5.57 27.71 10.64
CA ARG A 455 -4.58 28.74 10.30
C ARG A 455 -4.75 29.92 11.26
N PRO A 456 -3.64 30.48 11.81
CA PRO A 456 -3.71 31.64 12.71
C PRO A 456 -4.50 32.80 12.13
N LEU A 457 -4.45 32.96 10.81
CA LEU A 457 -5.25 33.94 10.06
C LEU A 457 -6.75 33.76 10.28
N ALA A 458 -7.27 32.53 10.20
CA ALA A 458 -8.68 32.25 10.44
C ALA A 458 -9.09 32.53 11.89
N ILE A 459 -8.24 32.14 12.84
CA ILE A 459 -8.47 32.37 14.28
C ILE A 459 -8.51 33.88 14.58
N ALA A 460 -7.60 34.65 13.99
CA ALA A 460 -7.57 36.10 14.10
C ALA A 460 -8.79 36.75 13.42
N LEU A 461 -9.18 36.25 12.24
CA LEU A 461 -10.28 36.79 11.45
C LEU A 461 -11.62 36.72 12.19
N PHE A 462 -11.88 35.63 12.91
CA PHE A 462 -13.17 35.39 13.59
C PHE A 462 -13.13 35.60 15.11
N ASP A 463 -12.14 36.34 15.61
CA ASP A 463 -12.00 36.67 17.04
C ASP A 463 -12.02 35.44 17.97
N LYS A 464 -11.09 34.49 17.73
CA LYS A 464 -10.88 33.27 18.52
C LYS A 464 -12.13 32.38 18.66
N PRO A 465 -12.66 31.85 17.55
CA PRO A 465 -13.77 30.90 17.60
C PRO A 465 -13.37 29.60 18.30
N SER A 466 -14.36 28.90 18.85
CA SER A 466 -14.18 27.55 19.40
C SER A 466 -13.81 26.54 18.31
N LEU A 467 -14.30 26.77 17.09
CA LEU A 467 -14.07 25.93 15.92
C LEU A 467 -14.27 26.75 14.63
N THR A 468 -13.38 26.62 13.66
CA THR A 468 -13.58 27.13 12.29
C THR A 468 -13.57 25.98 11.31
N VAL A 469 -14.47 26.00 10.32
CA VAL A 469 -14.59 24.94 9.31
C VAL A 469 -14.83 25.54 7.93
N HIS A 470 -14.42 24.82 6.89
CA HIS A 470 -14.79 25.03 5.50
C HIS A 470 -15.81 24.00 5.06
N LEU A 471 -16.78 24.43 4.26
CA LEU A 471 -17.71 23.56 3.56
C LEU A 471 -17.49 23.63 2.04
N GLY A 472 -17.62 22.50 1.34
CA GLY A 472 -17.51 22.44 -0.12
C GLY A 472 -17.30 21.02 -0.68
N PHE A 473 -16.49 20.89 -1.73
CA PHE A 473 -16.31 19.65 -2.49
C PHE A 473 -14.85 19.21 -2.60
N ASP A 474 -14.62 17.90 -2.78
CA ASP A 474 -13.29 17.30 -3.04
C ASP A 474 -12.86 17.36 -4.51
N GLN A 475 -13.72 17.90 -5.37
CA GLN A 475 -13.48 18.12 -6.78
C GLN A 475 -13.12 19.59 -7.01
N ALA A 476 -12.11 19.85 -7.84
CA ALA A 476 -11.72 21.21 -8.20
C ALA A 476 -12.65 21.81 -9.27
N LYS A 477 -12.89 23.13 -9.21
CA LYS A 477 -13.63 23.92 -10.21
C LYS A 477 -15.09 23.46 -10.43
N VAL A 478 -15.76 23.05 -9.35
CA VAL A 478 -17.16 22.60 -9.39
C VAL A 478 -18.16 23.72 -9.12
N ALA A 479 -17.69 24.85 -8.59
CA ALA A 479 -18.48 26.05 -8.41
C ALA A 479 -17.98 27.14 -9.37
N ASP A 480 -18.89 27.75 -10.11
CA ASP A 480 -18.63 28.98 -10.87
C ASP A 480 -18.33 30.12 -9.90
N SER A 481 -17.52 31.11 -10.30
CA SER A 481 -17.04 32.16 -9.38
C SER A 481 -18.13 33.04 -8.78
N ASP A 482 -19.33 33.05 -9.35
CA ASP A 482 -20.50 33.85 -8.98
C ASP A 482 -21.68 32.99 -8.48
N TRP A 483 -21.45 31.70 -8.17
CA TRP A 483 -22.50 30.76 -7.75
C TRP A 483 -23.40 31.26 -6.61
N PHE A 484 -22.83 32.06 -5.70
CA PHE A 484 -23.53 32.61 -4.53
C PHE A 484 -24.44 33.80 -4.85
N GLN A 485 -24.35 34.37 -6.05
CA GLN A 485 -25.25 35.45 -6.52
C GLN A 485 -26.52 34.90 -7.18
N GLN A 486 -26.56 33.60 -7.47
CA GLN A 486 -27.67 32.95 -8.14
C GLN A 486 -28.74 32.53 -7.11
N THR A 487 -29.82 33.29 -7.02
CA THR A 487 -30.92 32.99 -6.10
C THR A 487 -31.48 31.59 -6.36
N GLY A 488 -31.51 30.73 -5.33
CA GLY A 488 -31.98 29.35 -5.44
C GLY A 488 -30.92 28.33 -5.87
N HIS A 489 -29.64 28.71 -5.94
CA HIS A 489 -28.56 27.77 -6.21
C HIS A 489 -28.53 26.63 -5.17
N PRO A 490 -28.39 25.36 -5.57
CA PRO A 490 -28.44 24.22 -4.65
C PRO A 490 -27.38 24.29 -3.54
N TYR A 491 -26.17 24.77 -3.86
CA TYR A 491 -25.11 24.98 -2.86
C TYR A 491 -25.51 25.99 -1.79
N LEU A 492 -26.23 27.04 -2.19
CA LEU A 492 -26.69 28.10 -1.30
C LEU A 492 -27.78 27.58 -0.36
N GLN A 493 -28.71 26.77 -0.89
CA GLN A 493 -29.72 26.07 -0.08
C GLN A 493 -29.08 25.13 0.94
N ALA A 494 -28.11 24.31 0.53
CA ALA A 494 -27.38 23.40 1.41
C ALA A 494 -26.63 24.14 2.54
N ILE A 495 -25.94 25.24 2.21
CA ILE A 495 -25.20 26.04 3.18
C ILE A 495 -26.15 26.70 4.19
N PHE A 496 -27.22 27.33 3.73
CA PHE A 496 -28.16 27.99 4.63
C PHE A 496 -28.94 27.00 5.50
N GLN A 497 -29.25 25.80 4.99
CA GLN A 497 -29.81 24.74 5.83
C GLN A 497 -28.87 24.39 6.99
N ILE A 498 -27.57 24.23 6.72
CA ILE A 498 -26.57 23.97 7.76
C ILE A 498 -26.47 25.15 8.72
N LEU A 499 -26.36 26.39 8.23
CA LEU A 499 -26.20 27.58 9.07
C LEU A 499 -27.43 27.82 9.96
N ASP A 500 -28.64 27.65 9.42
CA ASP A 500 -29.89 27.76 10.17
C ASP A 500 -29.96 26.69 11.26
N ASP A 501 -29.61 25.43 10.94
CA ASP A 501 -29.55 24.36 11.94
C ASP A 501 -28.56 24.71 13.05
N LEU A 502 -27.37 25.25 12.72
CA LEU A 502 -26.35 25.64 13.70
C LEU A 502 -26.85 26.70 14.68
N VAL A 503 -27.47 27.78 14.18
CA VAL A 503 -27.95 28.85 15.06
C VAL A 503 -29.12 28.41 15.95
N THR A 504 -29.71 27.23 15.75
CA THR A 504 -30.74 26.68 16.66
C THR A 504 -30.17 25.80 17.77
N LEU A 505 -28.89 25.40 17.71
CA LEU A 505 -28.30 24.48 18.68
C LEU A 505 -28.04 25.19 20.03
N PRO A 506 -28.51 24.65 21.16
CA PRO A 506 -28.52 25.37 22.44
C PRO A 506 -27.14 25.65 23.04
N TYR A 507 -26.09 25.00 22.52
CA TYR A 507 -24.70 25.18 22.95
C TYR A 507 -23.89 26.12 22.05
N ILE A 508 -24.51 26.71 21.03
CA ILE A 508 -23.86 27.68 20.13
C ILE A 508 -24.22 29.10 20.60
N GLN A 509 -23.21 29.91 20.90
CA GLN A 509 -23.37 31.31 21.27
C GLN A 509 -23.45 32.22 20.04
N LYS A 510 -22.55 31.99 19.09
CA LYS A 510 -22.38 32.83 17.91
C LYS A 510 -21.91 31.99 16.73
N VAL A 511 -22.46 32.26 15.55
CA VAL A 511 -22.00 31.72 14.26
C VAL A 511 -21.59 32.89 13.39
N GLU A 512 -20.40 32.81 12.80
CA GLU A 512 -19.91 33.77 11.83
C GLU A 512 -19.54 33.03 10.55
N PHE A 513 -19.74 33.63 9.39
CA PHE A 513 -19.33 32.99 8.14
C PHE A 513 -18.85 33.98 7.08
N LEU A 514 -18.09 33.44 6.13
CA LEU A 514 -17.51 34.12 4.97
C LEU A 514 -17.74 33.25 3.73
N ILE A 515 -18.37 33.80 2.69
CA ILE A 515 -18.61 33.11 1.42
C ILE A 515 -17.35 33.09 0.55
N SER A 516 -17.14 31.99 -0.17
CA SER A 516 -16.04 31.79 -1.10
C SER A 516 -16.52 31.60 -2.54
N PRO A 517 -15.82 32.16 -3.54
CA PRO A 517 -16.10 31.93 -4.97
C PRO A 517 -15.60 30.57 -5.50
N GLY A 518 -15.38 29.57 -4.63
CA GLY A 518 -14.85 28.25 -5.02
C GLY A 518 -13.35 28.07 -4.77
N SER A 519 -12.61 29.14 -4.50
CA SER A 519 -11.18 29.13 -4.17
C SER A 519 -10.93 29.18 -2.66
N ASP A 520 -9.71 28.96 -2.18
CA ASP A 520 -9.43 29.08 -0.74
C ASP A 520 -9.72 30.52 -0.25
N PRO A 521 -10.72 30.73 0.62
CA PRO A 521 -11.16 32.06 1.04
C PRO A 521 -10.10 32.83 1.80
N LEU A 522 -9.11 32.15 2.39
CA LEU A 522 -8.07 32.79 3.21
C LEU A 522 -6.81 33.17 2.41
N SER A 523 -6.72 32.81 1.11
CA SER A 523 -5.52 33.06 0.30
C SER A 523 -5.40 34.50 -0.21
N ASN A 524 -6.53 35.18 -0.46
CA ASN A 524 -6.57 36.53 -1.06
C ASN A 524 -7.45 37.49 -0.25
N LEU A 525 -7.32 37.48 1.08
CA LEU A 525 -8.12 38.35 1.93
C LEU A 525 -7.77 39.83 1.75
N GLN A 526 -8.79 40.68 1.70
CA GLN A 526 -8.59 42.13 1.77
C GLN A 526 -8.13 42.55 3.17
N VAL A 527 -7.43 43.69 3.24
CA VAL A 527 -7.03 44.29 4.52
C VAL A 527 -8.28 44.87 5.16
N GLN A 528 -8.66 44.38 6.35
CA GLN A 528 -9.86 44.76 7.12
C GLN A 528 -11.18 44.41 6.40
N LEU A 529 -11.66 43.17 6.60
CA LEU A 529 -12.97 42.76 6.11
C LEU A 529 -14.11 43.46 6.85
N ASP A 530 -15.14 43.86 6.11
CA ASP A 530 -16.37 44.36 6.69
C ASP A 530 -17.12 43.24 7.43
N ARG A 531 -17.74 43.58 8.55
CA ARG A 531 -18.51 42.66 9.39
C ARG A 531 -19.93 43.18 9.58
N GLU A 532 -20.91 42.44 9.09
CA GLU A 532 -22.32 42.71 9.31
C GLU A 532 -22.83 41.85 10.48
N ILE A 533 -23.40 42.52 11.49
CA ILE A 533 -23.89 41.87 12.72
C ILE A 533 -25.41 41.91 12.72
N PHE A 534 -26.04 40.74 12.86
CA PHE A 534 -27.48 40.60 12.88
C PHE A 534 -28.03 40.55 14.31
N ALA A 535 -29.29 40.97 14.46
CA ALA A 535 -29.98 40.90 15.73
C ALA A 535 -30.13 39.44 16.21
N PRO A 536 -30.17 39.19 17.52
CA PRO A 536 -30.40 37.84 18.05
C PRO A 536 -31.65 37.20 17.46
N LYS A 537 -31.60 35.88 17.23
CA LYS A 537 -32.68 35.07 16.62
C LYS A 537 -32.98 35.37 15.14
N THR A 538 -32.14 36.15 14.47
CA THR A 538 -32.18 36.24 13.00
C THR A 538 -31.68 34.91 12.41
N VAL A 539 -32.40 34.36 11.45
CA VAL A 539 -31.97 33.15 10.72
C VAL A 539 -30.99 33.52 9.60
N PRO A 540 -29.84 32.85 9.47
CA PRO A 540 -28.90 33.07 8.37
C PRO A 540 -29.54 33.09 6.98
N SER A 541 -30.52 32.22 6.71
CA SER A 541 -31.24 32.20 5.42
C SER A 541 -31.93 33.51 5.05
N SER A 542 -32.16 34.44 5.99
CA SER A 542 -32.78 35.73 5.69
C SER A 542 -31.91 36.69 4.86
N ILE A 543 -30.63 36.35 4.62
CA ILE A 543 -29.68 37.19 3.86
C ILE A 543 -29.21 36.55 2.56
N CYS A 544 -29.92 35.52 2.10
CA CYS A 544 -29.51 34.67 0.98
C CYS A 544 -29.33 35.39 -0.36
N ASP A 545 -29.89 36.59 -0.50
CA ASP A 545 -29.94 37.42 -1.70
C ASP A 545 -28.90 38.56 -1.72
N ARG A 546 -28.11 38.73 -0.66
CA ARG A 546 -27.17 39.86 -0.49
C ARG A 546 -25.78 39.43 -0.05
N LEU A 547 -25.34 38.27 -0.52
CA LEU A 547 -24.04 37.72 -0.21
C LEU A 547 -22.93 38.36 -1.04
N GLU A 548 -21.87 38.77 -0.37
CA GLU A 548 -20.62 39.23 -0.95
C GLU A 548 -19.45 38.38 -0.45
N THR A 549 -18.48 38.15 -1.33
CA THR A 549 -17.18 37.61 -0.92
C THR A 549 -16.43 38.68 -0.13
N GLN A 550 -15.54 38.28 0.78
CA GLN A 550 -14.76 39.22 1.62
C GLN A 550 -15.59 39.99 2.66
N GLN A 551 -16.82 39.54 2.95
CA GLN A 551 -17.66 40.08 4.02
C GLN A 551 -17.95 39.01 5.09
N ILE A 552 -17.84 39.38 6.36
CA ILE A 552 -18.17 38.49 7.49
C ILE A 552 -19.61 38.76 7.92
N TYR A 553 -20.42 37.72 7.98
CA TYR A 553 -21.78 37.78 8.52
C TYR A 553 -21.83 37.13 9.90
N SER A 554 -22.36 37.82 10.91
CA SER A 554 -22.31 37.42 12.32
C SER A 554 -23.71 37.30 12.92
N PHE A 555 -24.04 36.11 13.42
CA PHE A 555 -25.33 35.75 14.02
C PHE A 555 -25.11 35.27 15.45
N SER A 556 -25.74 35.94 16.41
CA SER A 556 -25.69 35.54 17.83
C SER A 556 -27.05 34.99 18.26
N GLN A 557 -27.06 34.05 19.21
CA GLN A 557 -28.29 33.55 19.82
C GLN A 557 -28.92 34.54 20.80
#